data_AF-A0ABC8KJ76-F1
#
_entry.id   AF-A0ABC8KJ76-F1
#
_cell.length_a   1.000
_cell.length_b   1.000
_cell.length_c   1.000
_cell.angle_alpha   90.00
_cell.angle_beta   90.00
_cell.angle_gamma   90.00
#
_symmetry.space_group_name_H-M   'P 1'
#
loop_
_entity.id
_entity.type
_entity.pdbx_description
1 polymer ?
#
loop_
_entity_poly.entity_id
_entity_poly.type
_entity_poly.pdbx_seq_one_letter_code
_entity_poly.pdbx_strand_id
1 'polypeptide(L)'
;MSVSLSYMCLRILSLILGIDITDVSVAAITSIYKNLELLDLSGSSITYTGLGMICDFLPDTLSKLLVNFDTNHNVYSFRRHSVCYCSTASS
;
A
#
# COMPACT_ATOMS: atom_id res chain seq x y z
N MET A 1 8.35 19.87 -23.65
CA MET A 1 9.30 19.71 -22.52
C MET A 1 8.51 19.24 -21.31
N SER A 2 8.26 17.94 -21.19
CA SER A 2 7.61 17.38 -20.00
C SER A 2 8.64 17.37 -18.89
N VAL A 3 8.45 18.21 -17.87
CA VAL A 3 9.20 18.11 -16.62
C VAL A 3 8.76 16.80 -15.98
N SER A 4 9.46 15.71 -16.28
CA SER A 4 9.38 14.52 -15.45
C SER A 4 9.93 14.93 -14.09
N LEU A 5 9.09 14.92 -13.06
CA LEU A 5 9.52 15.00 -11.67
C LEU A 5 10.32 13.73 -11.35
N SER A 6 11.54 13.66 -11.88
CA SER A 6 12.60 12.81 -11.38
C SER A 6 12.70 13.07 -9.88
N TYR A 7 12.80 12.02 -9.07
CA TYR A 7 13.09 12.04 -7.62
C TYR A 7 11.93 12.03 -6.61
N MET A 8 10.79 11.39 -6.90
CA MET A 8 9.99 10.84 -5.79
C MET A 8 10.66 9.55 -5.28
N CYS A 9 11.75 9.72 -4.51
CA CYS A 9 12.49 8.65 -3.83
C CYS A 9 11.79 8.20 -2.53
N LEU A 10 10.47 8.36 -2.45
CA LEU A 10 9.71 7.99 -1.28
C LEU A 10 9.64 6.45 -1.21
N ARG A 11 10.29 5.88 -0.20
CA ARG A 11 10.33 4.43 0.04
C ARG A 11 9.35 3.99 1.12
N ILE A 12 8.97 4.90 2.01
CA ILE A 12 8.10 4.62 3.15
C ILE A 12 7.00 5.68 3.16
N LEU A 13 5.74 5.24 3.15
CA LEU A 13 4.57 6.09 3.29
C LEU A 13 3.62 5.46 4.30
N SER A 14 3.21 6.25 5.30
CA SER A 14 2.25 5.83 6.31
C SER A 14 1.14 6.86 6.40
N LEU A 15 -0.10 6.40 6.25
CA LEU A 15 -1.31 7.22 6.22
C LEU A 15 -2.26 6.85 7.36
N ILE A 16 -1.69 6.48 8.52
CA ILE A 16 -2.42 6.09 9.73
C ILE A 16 -3.09 7.31 10.36
N LEU A 17 -4.25 7.69 9.82
CA LEU A 17 -5.16 8.67 10.40
C LEU A 17 -6.54 8.18 9.99
N GLY A 18 -7.56 8.30 10.85
CA GLY A 18 -8.94 7.86 10.60
C GLY A 18 -9.67 8.67 9.52
N ILE A 19 -9.00 8.90 8.40
CA ILE A 19 -9.46 9.56 7.19
C ILE A 19 -9.90 8.45 6.24
N ASP A 20 -10.98 8.68 5.49
CA ASP A 20 -11.48 7.77 4.46
C ASP A 20 -10.48 7.67 3.28
N ILE A 21 -9.38 6.96 3.50
CA ILE A 21 -8.50 6.50 2.43
C ILE A 21 -9.23 5.38 1.71
N THR A 22 -9.53 5.62 0.43
CA THR A 22 -10.29 4.71 -0.43
C THR A 22 -9.41 4.13 -1.53
N ASP A 23 -9.97 3.18 -2.28
CA ASP A 23 -9.33 2.61 -3.47
C ASP A 23 -8.89 3.68 -4.49
N VAL A 24 -9.63 4.80 -4.58
CA VAL A 24 -9.27 5.93 -5.45
C VAL A 24 -7.99 6.61 -4.98
N SER A 25 -7.85 6.82 -3.66
CA SER A 25 -6.64 7.37 -3.04
C SER A 25 -5.44 6.46 -3.29
N VAL A 26 -5.63 5.14 -3.20
CA VAL A 26 -4.60 4.13 -3.47
C VAL A 26 -4.14 4.20 -4.93
N ALA A 27 -5.06 4.34 -5.89
CA ALA A 27 -4.72 4.51 -7.30
C ALA A 27 -3.82 5.74 -7.53
N ALA A 28 -4.14 6.86 -6.88
CA ALA A 28 -3.33 8.08 -6.98
C ALA A 28 -1.92 7.87 -6.38
N ILE A 29 -1.83 7.33 -5.16
CA ILE A 29 -0.55 7.06 -4.47
C ILE A 29 0.34 6.14 -5.29
N THR A 30 -0.21 5.00 -5.72
CA THR A 30 0.53 3.99 -6.49
C THR A 30 0.91 4.49 -7.89
N SER A 31 0.20 5.46 -8.45
CA SER A 31 0.57 6.10 -9.73
C SER A 31 1.76 7.05 -9.60
N ILE A 32 1.92 7.72 -8.45
CA ILE A 32 2.94 8.75 -8.22
C ILE A 32 4.22 8.15 -7.61
N TYR A 33 4.10 7.29 -6.62
CA TYR A 33 5.22 6.80 -5.82
C TYR A 33 5.63 5.37 -6.20
N LYS A 34 6.29 5.23 -7.36
CA LYS A 34 6.69 3.93 -7.93
C LYS A 34 7.78 3.19 -7.15
N ASN A 35 8.51 3.87 -6.27
CA ASN A 35 9.63 3.32 -5.50
C ASN A 35 9.27 2.98 -4.05
N LEU A 36 7.98 2.91 -3.70
CA LEU A 36 7.55 2.55 -2.36
C LEU A 36 7.95 1.12 -2.03
N GLU A 37 8.59 0.95 -0.87
CA GLU A 37 8.97 -0.33 -0.29
C GLU A 37 8.08 -0.69 0.90
N LEU A 38 7.56 0.31 1.60
CA LEU A 38 6.60 0.16 2.69
C LEU A 38 5.44 1.14 2.49
N LEU A 39 4.22 0.59 2.50
CA LEU A 39 2.99 1.37 2.51
C LEU A 39 2.14 0.94 3.71
N ASP A 40 1.73 1.90 4.53
CA ASP A 40 0.85 1.66 5.67
C ASP A 40 -0.47 2.43 5.48
N LEU A 41 -1.54 1.64 5.36
CA LEU A 41 -2.93 2.06 5.20
C LEU A 41 -3.78 1.54 6.36
N SER A 42 -3.18 1.32 7.53
CA SER A 42 -3.91 0.90 8.72
C SER A 42 -4.98 1.92 9.09
N GLY A 43 -6.21 1.47 9.34
CA GLY A 43 -7.35 2.35 9.61
C GLY A 43 -7.98 2.99 8.37
N SER A 44 -7.62 2.52 7.16
CA SER A 44 -8.27 2.90 5.91
C SER A 44 -9.49 2.03 5.59
N SER A 45 -10.34 2.50 4.68
CA SER A 45 -11.51 1.76 4.17
C SER A 45 -11.27 1.18 2.77
N ILE A 46 -10.02 0.79 2.47
CA ILE A 46 -9.68 0.18 1.17
C ILE A 46 -10.32 -1.21 1.05
N THR A 47 -10.60 -1.64 -0.17
CA THR A 47 -11.18 -2.96 -0.46
C THR A 47 -10.18 -3.87 -1.16
N TYR A 48 -10.61 -5.09 -1.51
CA TYR A 48 -9.82 -5.98 -2.37
C TYR A 48 -9.48 -5.34 -3.73
N THR A 49 -10.29 -4.40 -4.23
CA THR A 49 -9.99 -3.64 -5.45
C THR A 49 -8.78 -2.73 -5.25
N GLY A 50 -8.69 -2.01 -4.12
CA GLY A 50 -7.52 -1.22 -3.75
C GLY A 50 -6.25 -2.08 -3.60
N LEU A 51 -6.37 -3.26 -2.98
CA LEU A 51 -5.26 -4.21 -2.88
C LEU A 51 -4.78 -4.68 -4.25
N GLY A 52 -5.70 -4.98 -5.19
CA GLY A 52 -5.37 -5.35 -6.56
C GLY A 52 -4.57 -4.26 -7.28
N MET A 53 -4.96 -2.99 -7.10
CA MET A 53 -4.21 -1.87 -7.69
C MET A 53 -2.79 -1.75 -7.14
N ILE A 54 -2.59 -1.98 -5.84
CA ILE A 54 -1.23 -2.03 -5.26
C ILE A 54 -0.41 -3.12 -5.94
N CYS A 55 -1.01 -4.29 -6.18
CA CYS A 55 -0.34 -5.38 -6.88
C CYS A 55 0.08 -5.04 -8.30
N ASP A 56 -0.82 -4.38 -9.03
CA ASP A 56 -0.61 -4.10 -10.44
C ASP A 56 0.43 -2.98 -10.65
N PHE A 57 0.49 -2.02 -9.72
CA PHE A 57 1.30 -0.81 -9.89
C PHE A 57 2.62 -0.80 -9.10
N LEU A 58 2.77 -1.62 -8.05
CA LEU A 58 4.00 -1.74 -7.24
C LEU A 58 4.50 -3.20 -7.06
N PRO A 59 4.52 -4.05 -8.11
CA PRO A 59 4.80 -5.48 -7.95
C PRO A 59 6.23 -5.83 -7.49
N ASP A 60 7.21 -5.00 -7.82
CA ASP A 60 8.64 -5.26 -7.62
C ASP A 60 9.29 -4.39 -6.53
N THR A 61 8.64 -3.27 -6.16
CA THR A 61 9.21 -2.30 -5.22
C THR A 61 8.64 -2.47 -3.82
N LEU A 62 7.35 -2.79 -3.69
CA LEU A 62 6.72 -2.91 -2.39
C LEU A 62 7.16 -4.22 -1.70
N SER A 63 7.76 -4.09 -0.52
CA SER A 63 8.20 -5.23 0.29
C SER A 63 7.25 -5.50 1.47
N LYS A 64 6.55 -4.47 1.93
CA LYS A 64 5.69 -4.52 3.12
C LYS A 64 4.45 -3.64 2.95
N LEU A 65 3.29 -4.22 3.23
CA LEU A 65 2.00 -3.53 3.23
C LEU A 65 1.31 -3.75 4.58
N LEU A 66 0.94 -2.66 5.25
CA LEU A 66 0.21 -2.70 6.52
C LEU A 66 -1.23 -2.23 6.27
N VAL A 67 -2.21 -3.08 6.58
CA VAL A 67 -3.63 -2.76 6.43
C VAL A 67 -4.38 -3.35 7.61
N ASN A 68 -5.09 -2.49 8.34
CA ASN A 68 -6.04 -2.90 9.36
C ASN A 68 -7.42 -2.84 8.71
N PHE A 69 -7.99 -3.99 8.37
CA PHE A 69 -9.46 -4.09 8.30
C PHE A 69 -9.96 -4.16 9.73
N ASP A 70 -11.12 -3.56 10.00
CA ASP A 70 -11.72 -3.24 11.32
C ASP A 70 -11.79 -4.37 12.38
N THR A 71 -11.19 -5.54 12.17
CA THR A 71 -11.10 -6.63 13.16
C THR A 71 -9.82 -7.47 13.14
N ASN A 72 -8.89 -7.30 12.19
CA ASN A 72 -7.74 -8.22 12.09
C ASN A 72 -6.45 -7.48 11.71
N HIS A 73 -5.60 -7.20 12.69
CA HIS A 73 -4.28 -6.60 12.51
C HIS A 73 -3.38 -7.47 11.64
N ASN A 74 -3.51 -7.31 10.32
CA ASN A 74 -2.88 -8.18 9.34
C ASN A 74 -1.80 -7.44 8.60
N VAL A 75 -0.62 -8.04 8.57
CA VAL A 75 0.50 -7.54 7.80
C VAL A 75 0.53 -8.32 6.50
N TYR A 76 0.32 -7.63 5.39
CA TYR A 76 0.41 -8.24 4.08
C TYR A 76 1.86 -8.12 3.59
N SER A 77 2.49 -9.26 3.33
CA SER A 77 3.79 -9.32 2.66
C SER A 77 3.57 -9.42 1.16
N PHE A 78 4.20 -8.54 0.41
CA PHE A 78 4.21 -8.62 -1.04
C PHE A 78 5.33 -9.57 -1.47
N ARG A 79 4.99 -10.65 -2.19
CA ARG A 79 5.99 -11.48 -2.88
C ARG A 79 5.60 -11.57 -4.34
N ARG A 80 6.54 -11.23 -5.25
CA ARG A 80 6.42 -11.25 -6.72
C ARG A 80 5.15 -11.96 -7.21
N HIS A 81 4.13 -11.16 -7.49
CA HIS A 81 2.81 -11.52 -8.03
C HIS A 81 1.77 -12.08 -7.05
N SER A 82 1.95 -11.95 -5.73
CA SER A 82 0.93 -12.30 -4.75
C SER A 82 1.03 -11.47 -3.47
N VAL A 83 -0.14 -11.11 -2.95
CA VAL A 83 -0.28 -10.58 -1.60
C VAL A 83 -0.39 -11.77 -0.65
N CYS A 84 0.70 -12.02 0.08
CA CYS A 84 0.72 -13.02 1.14
C CYS A 84 0.23 -12.39 2.44
N TYR A 85 -0.82 -12.97 3.00
CA TYR A 85 -1.32 -12.59 4.32
C TYR A 85 -0.39 -13.12 5.42
N CYS A 86 0.08 -12.25 6.30
CA CYS A 86 0.76 -12.61 7.54
C CYS A 86 -0.05 -12.03 8.70
N SER A 87 -0.86 -12.87 9.37
CA SER A 87 -1.48 -12.47 10.63
C SER A 87 -0.39 -12.26 11.67
N THR A 88 -0.29 -11.06 12.25
CA THR A 88 0.43 -10.94 13.52
C THR A 88 -0.45 -11.61 14.56
N ALA A 89 -0.07 -12.81 14.98
CA ALA A 89 -0.73 -13.52 16.05
C ALA A 89 -0.73 -12.63 17.31
N SER A 90 -1.93 -12.25 17.76
CA SER A 90 -2.13 -11.66 19.07
C SER A 90 -1.71 -12.68 20.14
N SER A 91 -0.72 -12.32 20.97
CA SER A 91 -0.45 -13.01 22.24
C SER A 91 -1.53 -12.71 23.26
#